data_AF-A0A202B291-F1
#
_entry.id   AF-A0A202B291-F1
#
_cell.length_a   1.000
_cell.length_b   1.000
_cell.length_c   1.000
_cell.angle_alpha   90.00
_cell.angle_beta   90.00
_cell.angle_gamma   90.00
#
_symmetry.space_group_name_H-M   'P 1'
#
loop_
_entity.id
_entity.type
_entity.pdbx_description
1 polymer ?
#
loop_
_entity_poly.entity_id
_entity_poly.type
_entity_poly.pdbx_seq_one_letter_code
_entity_poly.pdbx_strand_id
1 'polypeptide(L)'
;MENTELESRLNQLYGNYMGLQALIHSMILTSDYRQRQKLLDHFKTESESVRADMWNESRQADEALHAMENFCNTTIAWLEDVRDLPL
;
A
#
# COMPACT_ATOMS: atom_id res chain seq x y z
N MET A 1 7.39 24.41 0.66
CA MET A 1 7.50 23.58 1.86
C MET A 1 8.95 23.59 2.30
N GLU A 2 9.20 23.89 3.57
CA GLU A 2 10.52 23.66 4.15
C GLU A 2 10.81 22.15 4.20
N ASN A 3 12.08 21.76 4.14
CA ASN A 3 12.51 20.36 4.04
C ASN A 3 11.92 19.48 5.17
N THR A 4 11.88 20.01 6.39
CA THR A 4 11.26 19.42 7.58
C THR A 4 9.75 19.21 7.47
N GLU A 5 9.06 20.08 6.73
CA GLU A 5 7.61 20.00 6.52
C GLU A 5 7.27 18.88 5.53
N LEU A 6 8.14 18.66 4.54
CA LEU A 6 8.08 17.55 3.59
C LEU A 6 8.33 16.21 4.28
N GLU A 7 9.38 16.15 5.10
CA GLU A 7 9.76 14.96 5.87
C GLU A 7 8.67 14.54 6.88
N SER A 8 8.07 15.51 7.59
CA SER A 8 6.94 15.26 8.50
C SER A 8 5.72 14.68 7.76
N ARG A 9 5.41 15.23 6.57
CA ARG A 9 4.30 14.77 5.75
C ARG A 9 4.55 13.37 5.19
N LEU A 10 5.78 13.06 4.80
CA LEU A 10 6.20 11.73 4.36
C LEU A 10 6.10 10.70 5.50
N ASN A 11 6.54 11.06 6.71
CA ASN A 11 6.43 10.19 7.89
C ASN A 11 4.97 9.92 8.29
N GLN A 12 4.10 10.93 8.20
CA GLN A 12 2.65 10.73 8.43
C GLN A 12 2.03 9.81 7.38
N LEU A 13 2.36 10.00 6.10
CA LEU A 13 1.94 9.10 5.04
C LEU A 13 2.41 7.68 5.36
N TYR A 14 3.69 7.48 5.62
CA TYR A 14 4.25 6.17 5.95
C TYR A 14 3.56 5.50 7.14
N GLY A 15 3.32 6.24 8.24
CA GLY A 15 2.60 5.74 9.41
C GLY A 15 1.16 5.31 9.11
N ASN A 16 0.43 6.11 8.32
CA ASN A 16 -0.91 5.76 7.86
C ASN A 16 -0.91 4.48 7.01
N TYR A 17 0.11 4.32 6.15
CA TYR A 17 0.28 3.14 5.30
C TYR A 17 0.57 1.85 6.09
N MET A 18 1.42 1.91 7.12
CA MET A 18 1.64 0.76 8.00
C MET A 18 0.37 0.35 8.76
N GLY A 19 -0.43 1.32 9.21
CA GLY A 19 -1.72 1.05 9.85
C GLY A 19 -2.70 0.34 8.91
N LEU A 20 -2.74 0.77 7.64
CA LEU A 20 -3.55 0.12 6.61
C LEU A 20 -3.10 -1.32 6.35
N GLN A 21 -1.79 -1.59 6.30
CA GLN A 21 -1.25 -2.93 6.09
C GLN A 21 -1.66 -3.90 7.22
N ALA A 22 -1.55 -3.46 8.47
CA ALA A 22 -1.96 -4.27 9.62
C ALA A 22 -3.46 -4.60 9.59
N LEU A 23 -4.28 -3.63 9.17
CA LEU A 23 -5.72 -3.81 9.02
C LEU A 23 -6.05 -4.82 7.90
N ILE A 24 -5.40 -4.69 6.74
CA ILE A 24 -5.56 -5.61 5.61
C ILE A 24 -5.12 -7.03 6.00
N HIS A 25 -3.98 -7.18 6.68
CA HIS A 25 -3.51 -8.48 7.18
C HIS A 25 -4.56 -9.13 8.11
N SER A 26 -5.10 -8.36 9.07
CA SER A 26 -6.11 -8.85 10.00
C SER A 26 -7.39 -9.26 9.29
N MET A 27 -7.88 -8.46 8.34
CA MET A 27 -9.10 -8.78 7.60
C MET A 27 -8.93 -10.06 6.78
N ILE A 28 -7.76 -10.26 6.17
CA ILE A 28 -7.47 -11.39 5.29
C ILE A 28 -7.29 -12.70 6.02
N LEU A 29 -6.58 -12.70 7.15
CA LEU A 29 -6.48 -13.90 7.99
C LEU A 29 -7.85 -14.38 8.47
N THR A 30 -8.81 -13.48 8.64
CA THR A 30 -10.17 -13.81 9.12
C THR A 30 -11.22 -14.01 8.04
N SER A 31 -10.91 -13.78 6.76
CA SER A 31 -11.91 -13.79 5.68
C SER A 31 -11.77 -14.99 4.76
N ASP A 32 -12.88 -15.36 4.10
CA ASP A 32 -12.90 -16.48 3.17
C ASP A 32 -12.18 -16.17 1.85
N TYR A 33 -11.88 -17.21 1.07
CA TYR A 33 -11.18 -17.10 -0.21
C TYR A 33 -11.75 -16.02 -1.15
N ARG A 34 -13.08 -15.93 -1.30
CA ARG A 34 -13.71 -14.95 -2.20
C ARG A 34 -13.49 -13.53 -1.70
N GLN A 35 -13.54 -13.33 -0.39
CA GLN A 35 -13.36 -12.04 0.22
C GLN A 35 -11.89 -11.59 0.19
N ARG A 36 -10.93 -12.51 0.36
CA ARG A 36 -9.50 -12.24 0.16
C ARG A 36 -9.20 -11.79 -1.27
N GLN A 37 -9.76 -12.48 -2.28
CA GLN A 37 -9.58 -12.07 -3.68
C GLN A 37 -10.14 -10.67 -3.95
N LYS A 38 -11.33 -10.35 -3.44
CA LYS A 38 -11.90 -8.99 -3.58
C LYS A 38 -11.03 -7.92 -2.94
N LEU A 39 -10.47 -8.19 -1.77
CA LEU A 39 -9.58 -7.26 -1.08
C LEU A 39 -8.26 -7.06 -1.85
N LEU A 40 -7.69 -8.13 -2.42
CA LEU A 40 -6.52 -8.05 -3.28
C LEU A 40 -6.79 -7.19 -4.53
N ASP A 41 -7.90 -7.43 -5.22
CA ASP A 41 -8.25 -6.69 -6.43
C ASP A 41 -8.46 -5.19 -6.12
N HIS A 42 -9.12 -4.89 -4.99
CA HIS A 42 -9.33 -3.52 -4.55
C HIS A 42 -8.00 -2.84 -4.17
N PHE A 43 -7.13 -3.52 -3.43
CA PHE A 43 -5.82 -2.98 -3.04
C PHE A 43 -4.92 -2.71 -4.25
N LYS A 44 -4.93 -3.59 -5.27
CA LYS A 44 -4.22 -3.37 -6.54
C LYS A 44 -4.70 -2.10 -7.23
N THR A 45 -6.01 -1.94 -7.34
CA THR A 45 -6.63 -0.78 -8.00
C THR A 45 -6.28 0.53 -7.29
N GLU A 46 -6.43 0.57 -5.97
CA GLU A 46 -6.11 1.75 -5.17
C GLU A 46 -4.61 2.08 -5.20
N SER A 47 -3.75 1.07 -5.09
CA SER A 47 -2.29 1.24 -5.17
C SER A 47 -1.85 1.81 -6.52
N GLU A 48 -2.48 1.38 -7.61
CA GLU A 48 -2.23 1.94 -8.94
C GLU A 48 -2.64 3.40 -9.03
N SER A 49 -3.82 3.76 -8.53
CA SER A 49 -4.32 5.13 -8.53
C SER A 49 -3.41 6.06 -7.73
N VAL A 50 -3.06 5.67 -6.50
CA VAL A 50 -2.17 6.46 -5.63
C VAL A 50 -0.82 6.68 -6.29
N ARG A 51 -0.21 5.65 -6.87
CA ARG A 51 1.08 5.80 -7.56
C ARG A 51 0.97 6.77 -8.72
N ALA A 52 -0.09 6.69 -9.52
CA ALA A 52 -0.30 7.59 -10.65
C ALA A 52 -0.43 9.04 -10.19
N ASP A 53 -1.20 9.29 -9.14
CA ASP A 53 -1.37 10.63 -8.56
C ASP A 53 -0.05 11.17 -8.01
N MET A 54 0.70 10.37 -7.25
CA MET A 54 1.99 10.78 -6.70
C MET A 54 3.04 11.04 -7.79
N TRP A 55 3.09 10.23 -8.85
CA TRP A 55 3.99 10.46 -9.98
C TRP A 55 3.67 11.77 -10.72
N ASN A 56 2.37 12.07 -10.89
CA ASN A 56 1.91 13.31 -11.50
C ASN A 56 2.25 14.54 -10.64
N GLU A 57 2.19 14.42 -9.32
CA GLU A 57 2.46 15.50 -8.36
C GLU A 57 3.97 15.75 -8.14
N SER A 58 4.79 14.70 -8.11
CA SER A 58 6.19 14.78 -7.67
C SER A 58 7.14 15.44 -8.70
N ARG A 59 6.92 15.26 -10.01
CA ARG A 59 7.85 15.69 -11.09
C ARG A 59 9.33 15.27 -10.95
N GLN A 60 9.72 14.53 -9.91
CA GLN A 60 11.08 14.03 -9.67
C GLN A 60 11.06 12.58 -9.15
N ALA A 61 12.13 11.84 -9.45
CA ALA A 61 12.39 10.51 -8.90
C ALA A 61 12.83 10.68 -7.43
N ASP A 62 11.87 10.65 -6.53
CA ASP A 62 12.08 10.81 -5.09
C ASP A 62 12.20 9.43 -4.42
N GLU A 63 13.11 9.26 -3.47
CA GLU A 63 13.28 8.01 -2.71
C GLU A 63 11.98 7.58 -2.02
N ALA A 64 11.15 8.56 -1.63
CA ALA A 64 9.84 8.33 -1.05
C ALA A 64 8.86 7.63 -2.02
N LEU A 65 8.90 7.97 -3.32
CA LEU A 65 8.08 7.32 -4.35
C LEU A 65 8.49 5.86 -4.52
N HIS A 66 9.79 5.60 -4.57
CA HIS A 66 10.31 4.24 -4.67
C HIS A 66 10.03 3.40 -3.42
N ALA A 67 10.11 4.00 -2.23
CA ALA A 67 9.72 3.34 -0.99
C ALA A 67 8.23 2.95 -1.01
N MET A 68 7.36 3.84 -1.48
CA MET A 68 5.92 3.57 -1.61
C MET A 68 5.62 2.48 -2.65
N GLU A 69 6.30 2.52 -3.80
CA GLU A 69 6.16 1.52 -4.85
C GLU A 69 6.59 0.13 -4.36
N ASN A 70 7.75 0.04 -3.69
CA ASN A 70 8.22 -1.19 -3.07
C ASN A 70 7.24 -1.70 -2.01
N PHE A 71 6.64 -0.80 -1.24
CA PHE A 71 5.65 -1.13 -0.23
C PHE A 71 4.37 -1.74 -0.84
N CYS A 72 3.79 -1.09 -1.85
CA CYS A 72 2.61 -1.61 -2.56
C CYS A 72 2.91 -2.98 -3.17
N ASN A 73 4.06 -3.12 -3.84
CA ASN A 73 4.45 -4.37 -4.49
C ASN A 73 4.66 -5.51 -3.48
N THR A 74 5.33 -5.23 -2.36
CA THR A 74 5.55 -6.23 -1.29
C THR A 74 4.24 -6.68 -0.67
N THR A 75 3.31 -5.74 -0.46
CA THR A 75 1.99 -6.05 0.09
C THR A 75 1.18 -6.89 -0.90
N ILE A 76 1.17 -6.54 -2.19
CA ILE A 76 0.50 -7.34 -3.24
C ILE A 76 1.07 -8.76 -3.29
N ALA A 77 2.40 -8.92 -3.28
CA ALA A 77 3.04 -10.22 -3.32
C ALA A 77 2.64 -11.08 -2.10
N TRP A 78 2.61 -10.49 -0.90
CA TRP A 78 2.12 -11.17 0.29
C TRP A 78 0.64 -11.58 0.17
N LEU A 79 -0.21 -10.68 -0.33
CA LEU A 79 -1.63 -10.94 -0.51
C LEU A 79 -1.91 -12.07 -1.51
N GLU A 80 -1.11 -12.16 -2.57
CA GLU A 80 -1.17 -13.25 -3.55
C GLU A 80 -0.77 -14.59 -2.94
N ASP A 81 0.25 -14.61 -2.07
CA ASP A 81 0.73 -15.82 -1.38
C ASP A 81 -0.32 -16.36 -0.38
N VAL A 82 -0.97 -15.47 0.38
CA VAL A 82 -1.95 -15.88 1.40
C VAL A 82 -3.36 -16.09 0.86
N ARG A 83 -3.62 -15.76 -0.41
CA ARG A 83 -4.94 -15.88 -1.04
C ARG A 83 -5.50 -17.30 -0.92
N ASP A 84 -4.66 -18.30 -1.20
CA ASP A 84 -5.07 -19.69 -1.35
C ASP A 84 -5.03 -20.48 -0.03
N LEU A 85 -4.79 -19.79 1.10
CA LEU A 85 -4.78 -20.43 2.41
C LEU A 85 -6.17 -20.98 2.78
N PRO A 86 -6.25 -22.15 3.43
CA PRO A 86 -7.49 -22.60 4.03
C PRO A 86 -7.98 -21.59 5.10
N LEU A 87 -9.29 -21.54 5.31
CA LEU A 87 -9.91 -20.83 6.43
C LEU A 87 -9.62 -21.54 7.76
#